data_AF-A0A0Q9WSQ1-F1
#
_entry.id   AF-A0A0Q9WSQ1-F1
#
_cell.length_a   1.000
_cell.length_b   1.000
_cell.length_c   1.000
_cell.angle_alpha   90.00
_cell.angle_beta   90.00
_cell.angle_gamma   90.00
#
_symmetry.space_group_name_H-M   'P 1'
#
loop_
_entity.id
_entity.type
_entity.pdbx_description
1 polymer ?
#
loop_
_entity_poly.entity_id
_entity_poly.type
_entity_poly.pdbx_seq_one_letter_code
_entity_poly.pdbx_strand_id
1 'polypeptide(L)'
;MSIPYRLSALGTISGFRTVSDEAATVLTGMLPEDILANEMEKIYMARIGTGDAVLTGVIRSERGTSMATLQERWNTANKGDGQWIRRRNGEMNFHLRQFFTGHGGYRKYLYSVRHEVSPECPNCPILDEDPEYVLYQCSRYREVVSSVPPPEGPVAFMLEG
;
A
#
# COMPACT_ATOMS: atom_id res chain seq x y z
N MET A 1 -11.74 -10.77 -0.51
CA MET A 1 -12.06 -9.85 -1.62
C MET A 1 -12.60 -10.66 -2.80
N SER A 2 -13.60 -10.17 -3.53
CA SER A 2 -14.04 -10.83 -4.75
C SER A 2 -12.98 -10.78 -5.85
N ILE A 3 -13.01 -11.77 -6.75
CA ILE A 3 -12.12 -11.84 -7.92
C ILE A 3 -12.13 -10.54 -8.77
N PRO A 4 -13.30 -9.98 -9.17
CA PRO A 4 -13.30 -8.77 -9.98
C PRO A 4 -12.70 -7.57 -9.23
N TYR A 5 -12.97 -7.44 -7.93
CA TYR A 5 -12.42 -6.35 -7.11
C TYR A 5 -10.89 -6.47 -6.99
N ARG A 6 -10.39 -7.68 -6.77
CA ARG A 6 -8.94 -7.98 -6.75
C ARG A 6 -8.27 -7.65 -8.07
N LEU A 7 -8.85 -8.06 -9.20
CA LEU A 7 -8.30 -7.78 -10.52
C LEU A 7 -8.29 -6.28 -10.83
N SER A 8 -9.32 -5.53 -10.44
CA SER A 8 -9.34 -4.08 -10.57
C SER A 8 -8.22 -3.44 -9.74
N ALA A 9 -8.07 -3.85 -8.47
CA ALA A 9 -7.04 -3.28 -7.61
C ALA A 9 -5.63 -3.58 -8.15
N LEU A 10 -5.36 -4.83 -8.53
CA LEU A 10 -4.10 -5.22 -9.15
C LEU A 10 -3.86 -4.51 -10.49
N GLY A 11 -4.91 -4.27 -11.29
CA GLY A 11 -4.80 -3.52 -12.55
C GLY A 11 -4.40 -2.07 -12.35
N THR A 12 -5.01 -1.38 -11.38
CA THR A 12 -4.71 0.02 -11.04
C THR A 12 -3.26 0.20 -10.60
N ILE A 13 -2.72 -0.75 -9.82
CA ILE A 13 -1.29 -0.75 -9.48
C ILE A 13 -0.47 -1.58 -10.47
N SER A 14 -1.00 -2.12 -11.56
CA SER A 14 -0.37 -3.16 -12.39
C SER A 14 0.54 -4.14 -11.60
N GLY A 15 0.01 -4.66 -10.49
CA GLY A 15 0.71 -5.49 -9.52
C GLY A 15 0.72 -6.96 -9.92
N PHE A 16 1.69 -7.72 -9.39
CA PHE A 16 1.75 -9.17 -9.60
C PHE A 16 0.56 -9.88 -8.95
N ARG A 17 0.15 -11.03 -9.51
CA ARG A 17 -0.93 -11.87 -8.95
C ARG A 17 -0.64 -12.40 -7.54
N THR A 18 0.62 -12.38 -7.12
CA THR A 18 1.09 -12.80 -5.78
C THR A 18 0.88 -11.72 -4.71
N VAL A 19 0.57 -10.47 -5.09
CA VAL A 19 0.36 -9.37 -4.13
C VAL A 19 -0.89 -9.68 -3.28
N SER A 20 -0.79 -9.52 -1.96
CA SER A 20 -1.93 -9.72 -1.04
C SER A 20 -3.09 -8.76 -1.33
N ASP A 21 -4.32 -9.18 -1.03
CA ASP A 21 -5.53 -8.34 -1.17
C ASP A 21 -5.39 -7.03 -0.37
N GLU A 22 -4.83 -7.10 0.83
CA GLU A 22 -4.68 -5.93 1.70
C GLU A 22 -3.65 -4.94 1.16
N ALA A 23 -2.52 -5.45 0.64
CA ALA A 23 -1.52 -4.57 0.01
C ALA A 23 -2.09 -3.92 -1.25
N ALA A 24 -2.86 -4.64 -2.07
CA ALA A 24 -3.46 -4.09 -3.28
C ALA A 24 -4.46 -2.96 -2.96
N THR A 25 -5.31 -3.12 -1.95
CA THR A 25 -6.28 -2.10 -1.53
C THR A 25 -5.63 -0.86 -0.94
N VAL A 26 -4.61 -1.04 -0.09
CA VAL A 26 -3.85 0.08 0.47
C VAL A 26 -3.13 0.87 -0.62
N LEU A 27 -2.46 0.18 -1.54
CA LEU A 27 -1.71 0.82 -2.61
C LEU A 27 -2.58 1.58 -3.61
N THR A 28 -3.80 1.11 -3.83
CA THR A 28 -4.80 1.76 -4.69
C THR A 28 -5.63 2.84 -4.00
N GLY A 29 -5.66 2.87 -2.66
CA GLY A 29 -6.65 3.64 -1.91
C GLY A 29 -8.09 3.11 -2.08
N MET A 30 -8.25 1.87 -2.53
CA MET A 30 -9.55 1.19 -2.65
C MET A 30 -9.96 0.60 -1.28
N LEU A 31 -11.22 0.74 -0.90
CA LEU A 31 -11.73 0.19 0.35
C LEU A 31 -12.09 -1.29 0.18
N PRO A 32 -11.62 -2.20 1.06
CA PRO A 32 -12.13 -3.57 1.13
C PRO A 32 -13.67 -3.62 1.11
N GLU A 33 -14.23 -4.65 0.48
CA GLU A 33 -15.67 -4.77 0.19
C GLU A 33 -16.55 -4.68 1.44
N ASP A 34 -16.09 -5.22 2.57
CA ASP A 34 -16.81 -5.19 3.83
C ASP A 34 -16.84 -3.79 4.44
N ILE A 35 -15.75 -3.01 4.31
CA ILE A 35 -15.73 -1.60 4.70
C ILE A 35 -16.64 -0.79 3.78
N LEU A 36 -16.59 -1.04 2.46
CA LEU A 36 -17.44 -0.37 1.49
C LEU A 36 -18.93 -0.67 1.71
N ALA A 37 -19.28 -1.92 2.01
CA ALA A 37 -20.65 -2.31 2.31
C ALA A 37 -21.20 -1.57 3.55
N ASN A 38 -20.40 -1.48 4.61
CA ASN A 38 -20.76 -0.71 5.81
C ASN A 38 -20.93 0.79 5.53
N GLU A 39 -20.05 1.37 4.69
CA GLU A 39 -20.19 2.77 4.25
C GLU A 39 -21.51 2.98 3.49
N MET A 40 -21.80 2.09 2.54
CA MET A 40 -23.01 2.17 1.71
C MET A 40 -24.30 2.02 2.53
N GLU A 41 -24.32 1.12 3.52
CA GLU A 41 -25.47 0.94 4.41
C GLU A 41 -25.79 2.23 5.18
N LYS A 42 -24.78 2.86 5.77
CA LYS A 42 -24.98 4.10 6.55
C LYS A 42 -25.42 5.26 5.67
N ILE A 43 -24.84 5.40 4.48
CA ILE A 43 -25.25 6.43 3.51
C ILE A 43 -26.70 6.18 3.07
N TYR A 44 -27.08 4.93 2.83
CA TYR A 44 -28.45 4.57 2.46
C TYR A 44 -29.45 4.95 3.56
N MET A 45 -29.17 4.60 4.82
CA MET A 45 -30.02 4.96 5.95
C MET A 45 -30.14 6.47 6.14
N ALA A 46 -29.03 7.21 5.98
CA ALA A 46 -29.05 8.67 6.05
C ALA A 46 -29.89 9.30 4.92
N ARG A 47 -29.87 8.71 3.72
CA ARG A 47 -30.62 9.21 2.56
C ARG A 47 -32.13 9.11 2.75
N ILE A 48 -32.62 8.14 3.52
CA ILE A 48 -34.06 7.97 3.78
C ILE A 48 -34.67 9.14 4.57
N GLY A 49 -33.86 9.90 5.33
CA GLY A 49 -34.35 10.94 6.24
C GLY A 49 -33.81 12.35 6.00
N THR A 50 -32.97 12.58 5.00
CA THR A 50 -32.15 13.81 4.94
C THR A 50 -32.08 14.43 3.54
N GLY A 51 -32.06 15.77 3.46
CA GLY A 51 -31.88 16.51 2.21
C GLY A 51 -30.44 16.44 1.66
N ASP A 52 -30.29 16.70 0.35
CA ASP A 52 -29.04 16.49 -0.43
C ASP A 52 -27.79 17.18 0.14
N ALA A 53 -27.92 18.40 0.68
CA ALA A 53 -26.80 19.13 1.25
C ALA A 53 -26.22 18.44 2.49
N VAL A 54 -27.09 17.86 3.33
CA VAL A 54 -26.67 17.14 4.54
C VAL A 54 -26.15 15.75 4.17
N LEU A 55 -26.76 15.09 3.17
CA LEU A 55 -26.28 13.82 2.64
C LEU A 55 -24.83 13.92 2.14
N THR A 56 -24.46 15.04 1.49
CA THR A 56 -23.08 15.27 1.05
C THR A 56 -22.09 15.30 2.22
N GLY A 57 -22.48 15.93 3.34
CA GLY A 57 -21.69 15.94 4.58
C GLY A 57 -21.54 14.55 5.19
N VAL A 58 -22.62 13.76 5.20
CA VAL A 58 -22.63 12.37 5.67
C VAL A 58 -21.69 11.50 4.82
N ILE A 59 -21.79 11.58 3.49
CA ILE A 59 -20.92 10.83 2.57
C ILE A 59 -19.45 11.12 2.86
N ARG A 60 -19.08 12.41 3.01
CA ARG A 60 -17.70 12.80 3.35
C ARG A 60 -17.27 12.26 4.72
N SER A 61 -18.15 12.33 5.72
CA SER A 61 -17.87 11.83 7.07
C SER A 61 -17.66 10.32 7.08
N GLU A 62 -18.56 9.55 6.48
CA GLU A 62 -18.45 8.10 6.41
C GLU A 62 -17.21 7.66 5.61
N ARG A 63 -16.88 8.35 4.52
CA ARG A 63 -15.64 8.10 3.78
C ARG A 63 -14.41 8.28 4.68
N GLY A 64 -14.39 9.30 5.54
CA GLY A 64 -13.33 9.50 6.52
C GLY A 64 -13.21 8.34 7.51
N THR A 65 -14.34 7.88 8.05
CA THR A 65 -14.43 6.72 8.95
C THR A 65 -13.94 5.44 8.29
N SER A 66 -14.34 5.18 7.05
CA SER A 66 -13.90 4.02 6.27
C SER A 66 -12.40 4.02 6.03
N MET A 67 -11.83 5.17 5.66
CA MET A 67 -10.39 5.33 5.45
C MET A 67 -9.61 5.13 6.76
N ALA A 68 -10.12 5.63 7.88
CA ALA A 68 -9.52 5.38 9.20
C ALA A 68 -9.58 3.89 9.59
N THR A 69 -10.68 3.21 9.26
CA THR A 69 -10.81 1.77 9.50
C THR A 69 -9.81 0.96 8.67
N LEU A 70 -9.63 1.32 7.39
CA LEU A 70 -8.62 0.71 6.52
C LEU A 70 -7.20 0.94 7.07
N GLN A 71 -6.91 2.16 7.53
CA GLN A 71 -5.64 2.52 8.16
C GLN A 71 -5.34 1.65 9.38
N GLU A 72 -6.32 1.46 10.25
CA GLU A 72 -6.17 0.66 11.48
C GLU A 72 -5.91 -0.82 11.17
N ARG A 73 -6.62 -1.39 10.20
CA ARG A 73 -6.38 -2.77 9.72
C ARG A 73 -4.96 -2.94 9.20
N TRP A 74 -4.45 -1.96 8.48
CA TRP A 74 -3.09 -1.98 7.97
C TRP A 74 -2.06 -1.95 9.09
N ASN A 75 -2.21 -1.02 10.04
CA ASN A 75 -1.32 -0.89 11.19
C ASN A 75 -1.27 -2.20 12.01
N THR A 76 -2.43 -2.85 12.20
CA THR A 76 -2.54 -4.12 12.94
C THR A 76 -1.88 -5.28 12.19
N ALA A 77 -1.83 -5.24 10.85
CA ALA A 77 -1.20 -6.28 10.04
C ALA A 77 0.34 -6.23 10.06
N ASN A 78 0.94 -5.24 10.74
CA ASN A 78 2.39 -5.02 10.83
C ASN A 78 3.09 -4.98 9.45
N LYS A 79 2.40 -4.41 8.44
CA LYS A 79 2.88 -4.33 7.05
C LYS A 79 3.62 -3.03 6.72
N GLY A 80 4.04 -2.24 7.72
CA GLY A 80 4.78 -0.97 7.58
C GLY A 80 3.92 0.29 7.79
N ASP A 81 4.49 1.47 7.54
CA ASP A 81 3.82 2.77 7.75
C ASP A 81 2.67 2.99 6.75
N GLY A 82 1.43 3.04 7.25
CA GLY A 82 0.25 3.19 6.41
C GLY A 82 -0.12 4.62 6.05
N GLN A 83 0.72 5.63 6.34
CA GLN A 83 0.52 7.02 5.86
C GLN A 83 0.26 7.12 4.33
N TRP A 84 0.66 6.11 3.56
CA TRP A 84 0.39 5.96 2.13
C TRP A 84 -1.11 6.10 1.77
N ILE A 85 -2.01 5.60 2.62
CA ILE A 85 -3.47 5.57 2.39
C ILE A 85 -4.06 6.98 2.24
N ARG A 86 -3.36 8.01 2.76
CA ARG A 86 -3.82 9.41 2.73
C ARG A 86 -3.39 10.18 1.48
N ARG A 87 -2.68 9.54 0.54
CA ARG A 87 -2.21 10.20 -0.69
C ARG A 87 -3.39 10.65 -1.56
N ARG A 88 -3.33 11.90 -2.02
CA ARG A 88 -4.38 12.48 -2.88
C ARG A 88 -4.22 12.01 -4.33
N ASN A 89 -3.04 12.19 -4.92
CA ASN A 89 -2.73 11.88 -6.33
C ASN A 89 -1.27 11.40 -6.49
N GLY A 90 -0.98 10.49 -7.42
CA GLY A 90 0.39 10.15 -7.87
C GLY A 90 0.46 8.81 -8.60
N GLU A 91 1.27 8.73 -9.65
CA GLU A 91 1.41 7.51 -10.43
C GLU A 91 2.24 6.46 -9.69
N MET A 92 1.64 5.30 -9.49
CA MET A 92 2.30 4.13 -8.95
C MET A 92 3.23 3.53 -10.01
N ASN A 93 4.49 3.98 -10.05
CA ASN A 93 5.46 3.52 -11.04
C ASN A 93 6.01 2.10 -10.74
N PHE A 94 6.71 1.48 -11.70
CA PHE A 94 7.25 0.12 -11.57
C PHE A 94 8.12 -0.11 -10.33
N HIS A 95 8.92 0.88 -9.93
CA HIS A 95 9.85 0.74 -8.81
C HIS A 95 9.15 0.91 -7.46
N LEU A 96 8.24 1.88 -7.33
CA LEU A 96 7.46 2.09 -6.11
C LEU A 96 6.62 0.86 -5.76
N ARG A 97 6.05 0.20 -6.77
CA ARG A 97 5.28 -1.04 -6.57
C ARG A 97 6.10 -2.14 -5.97
N GLN A 98 7.26 -2.40 -6.55
CA GLN A 98 8.18 -3.43 -6.08
C GLN A 98 8.65 -3.12 -4.67
N PHE A 99 8.96 -1.85 -4.40
CA PHE A 99 9.35 -1.39 -3.07
C PHE A 99 8.25 -1.68 -2.03
N PHE A 100 7.02 -1.20 -2.24
CA PHE A 100 5.95 -1.36 -1.24
C PHE A 100 5.45 -2.79 -1.08
N THR A 101 5.52 -3.60 -2.13
CA THR A 101 5.09 -5.00 -2.05
C THR A 101 6.20 -5.92 -1.57
N GLY A 102 7.44 -5.45 -1.50
CA GLY A 102 8.60 -6.32 -1.32
C GLY A 102 8.87 -7.23 -2.51
N HIS A 103 8.16 -7.07 -3.64
CA HIS A 103 8.26 -7.94 -4.81
C HIS A 103 9.33 -7.48 -5.79
N GLY A 104 9.63 -8.34 -6.76
CA GLY A 104 10.40 -8.00 -7.94
C GLY A 104 11.83 -8.50 -7.86
N GLY A 105 12.79 -7.62 -8.10
CA GLY A 105 14.22 -7.97 -8.16
C GLY A 105 14.90 -8.25 -6.81
N TYR A 106 14.19 -8.15 -5.69
CA TYR A 106 14.77 -8.36 -4.35
C TYR A 106 14.94 -9.84 -4.03
N ARG A 107 16.14 -10.27 -3.60
CA ARG A 107 16.41 -11.70 -3.36
C ARG A 107 15.52 -12.34 -2.29
N LYS A 108 15.08 -11.60 -1.27
CA LYS A 108 14.12 -12.12 -0.28
C LYS A 108 12.83 -12.61 -0.95
N TYR A 109 12.30 -11.84 -1.89
CA TYR A 109 11.14 -12.25 -2.68
C TYR A 109 11.48 -13.37 -3.66
N LEU A 110 12.57 -13.25 -4.41
CA LEU A 110 12.97 -14.27 -5.39
C LEU A 110 13.22 -15.64 -4.73
N TYR A 111 13.74 -15.66 -3.51
CA TYR A 111 13.89 -16.86 -2.70
C TYR A 111 12.53 -17.45 -2.31
N SER A 112 11.57 -16.62 -1.89
CA SER A 112 10.22 -17.08 -1.53
C SER A 112 9.49 -17.77 -2.70
N VAL A 113 9.76 -17.34 -3.94
CA VAL A 113 9.22 -17.95 -5.17
C VAL A 113 10.16 -19.00 -5.79
N ARG A 114 11.20 -19.42 -5.07
CA ARG A 114 12.19 -20.44 -5.48
C ARG A 114 12.97 -20.12 -6.76
N HIS A 115 13.09 -18.84 -7.09
CA HIS A 115 13.91 -18.37 -8.19
C HIS A 115 15.38 -18.19 -7.77
N GLU A 116 15.62 -17.78 -6.52
CA GLU A 116 16.95 -17.67 -5.93
C GLU A 116 17.19 -18.75 -4.87
N VAL A 117 18.45 -19.12 -4.66
CA VAL A 117 18.86 -20.16 -3.68
C VAL A 117 19.05 -19.62 -2.26
N SER A 118 19.19 -18.31 -2.10
CA SER A 118 19.33 -17.61 -0.82
C SER A 118 18.62 -16.25 -0.86
N PRO A 119 17.98 -15.81 0.23
CA PRO A 119 17.41 -14.47 0.35
C PRO A 119 18.48 -13.38 0.59
N GLU A 120 19.71 -13.76 0.91
CA GLU A 120 20.77 -12.86 1.38
C GLU A 120 21.29 -11.91 0.28
N CYS A 121 21.65 -10.69 0.67
CA CYS A 121 22.28 -9.74 -0.23
C CYS A 121 23.66 -10.24 -0.72
N PRO A 122 23.92 -10.28 -2.04
CA PRO A 122 25.21 -10.74 -2.57
C PRO A 122 26.42 -9.93 -2.09
N ASN A 123 26.20 -8.66 -1.76
CA ASN A 123 27.23 -7.72 -1.33
C ASN A 123 27.34 -7.60 0.20
N CYS A 124 26.33 -8.07 0.94
CA CYS A 124 26.25 -7.95 2.39
C CYS A 124 25.72 -9.27 2.98
N PRO A 125 26.54 -10.34 2.99
CA PRO A 125 26.11 -11.74 3.05
C PRO A 125 25.63 -12.24 4.42
N ILE A 126 24.90 -11.43 5.18
CA ILE A 126 24.31 -11.80 6.48
C ILE A 126 22.86 -11.29 6.60
N LEU A 127 22.44 -10.39 5.69
CA LEU A 127 21.13 -9.75 5.74
C LEU A 127 20.35 -10.07 4.47
N ASP A 128 19.07 -10.36 4.63
CA ASP A 128 18.14 -10.58 3.54
C ASP A 128 18.03 -9.33 2.67
N GLU A 129 18.03 -9.52 1.36
CA GLU A 129 17.83 -8.42 0.41
C GLU A 129 16.34 -8.12 0.29
N ASP A 130 15.86 -7.20 1.11
CA ASP A 130 14.54 -6.59 1.00
C ASP A 130 14.61 -5.09 0.63
N PRO A 131 13.50 -4.47 0.21
CA PRO A 131 13.53 -3.10 -0.30
C PRO A 131 14.08 -2.08 0.70
N GLU A 132 13.70 -2.20 1.99
CA GLU A 132 14.17 -1.30 3.04
C GLU A 132 15.67 -1.46 3.26
N TYR A 133 16.15 -2.70 3.32
CA TYR A 133 17.58 -2.99 3.44
C TYR A 133 18.35 -2.44 2.24
N VAL A 134 17.88 -2.71 1.02
CA VAL A 134 18.52 -2.28 -0.23
C VAL A 134 18.65 -0.76 -0.31
N LEU A 135 17.61 -0.02 0.06
CA LEU A 135 17.68 1.43 0.06
C LEU A 135 18.53 1.93 1.22
N TYR A 136 18.19 1.61 2.47
CA TYR A 136 18.73 2.38 3.59
C TYR A 136 20.03 1.85 4.19
N GLN A 137 20.38 0.59 3.94
CA GLN A 137 21.43 -0.09 4.70
C GLN A 137 22.49 -0.75 3.80
N CYS A 138 22.12 -1.16 2.59
CA CYS A 138 23.03 -1.85 1.69
C CYS A 138 24.11 -0.90 1.15
N SER A 139 25.39 -1.24 1.40
CA SER A 139 26.54 -0.46 0.94
C SER A 139 26.61 -0.33 -0.58
N ARG A 140 26.04 -1.29 -1.33
CA ARG A 140 25.97 -1.27 -2.80
C ARG A 140 25.22 -0.05 -3.35
N TYR A 141 24.22 0.46 -2.64
CA TYR A 141 23.34 1.52 -3.12
C TYR A 141 23.44 2.82 -2.31
N ARG A 142 24.30 2.86 -1.30
CA ARG A 142 24.42 3.97 -0.34
C ARG A 142 24.64 5.33 -1.00
N GLU A 143 25.32 5.40 -2.14
CA GLU A 143 25.56 6.65 -2.90
C GLU A 143 24.31 7.16 -3.64
N VAL A 144 23.38 6.27 -4.02
CA VAL A 144 22.13 6.61 -4.73
C VAL A 144 21.05 7.07 -3.74
N VAL A 145 21.19 6.73 -2.46
CA VAL A 145 20.15 6.89 -1.43
C VAL A 145 20.31 8.22 -0.68
N SER A 146 21.38 8.99 -0.91
CA SER A 146 21.53 10.33 -0.27
C SER A 146 20.42 11.32 -0.65
N SER A 147 19.70 11.06 -1.74
CA SER A 147 18.50 11.83 -2.16
C SER A 147 17.18 11.20 -1.72
N VAL A 148 17.20 10.02 -1.10
CA VAL A 148 15.99 9.31 -0.63
C VAL A 148 15.86 9.54 0.87
N PRO A 149 14.75 10.13 1.34
CA PRO A 149 14.57 10.44 2.76
C PRO A 149 14.54 9.15 3.62
N PRO A 150 15.04 9.23 4.87
CA PRO A 150 15.13 8.09 5.79
C PRO A 150 13.76 7.44 6.03
N PRO A 151 13.69 6.19 6.55
CA PRO A 151 12.48 5.36 6.63
C PRO A 151 11.28 5.99 7.39
N GLU A 152 11.50 7.07 8.14
CA GLU A 152 10.44 7.92 8.70
C GLU A 152 9.78 8.85 7.65
N GLY A 153 10.21 8.80 6.39
CA GLY A 153 9.91 9.81 5.38
C GLY A 153 9.96 9.44 3.89
N PRO A 154 10.09 8.18 3.39
CA PRO A 154 9.83 7.94 1.97
C PRO A 154 8.36 8.20 1.65
N VAL A 155 7.46 7.94 2.61
CA VAL A 155 6.04 8.22 2.49
C VAL A 155 5.78 9.73 2.52
N ALA A 156 6.40 10.49 3.43
CA ALA A 156 6.27 11.96 3.49
C ALA A 156 6.77 12.66 2.21
N PHE A 157 7.94 12.26 1.70
CA PHE A 157 8.51 12.81 0.45
C PHE A 157 7.68 12.49 -0.79
N MET A 158 7.06 11.31 -0.82
CA MET A 158 6.14 10.95 -1.90
C MET A 158 4.76 11.60 -1.74
N LEU A 159 4.37 12.07 -0.56
CA LEU A 159 3.11 12.80 -0.34
C LEU A 159 3.20 14.29 -0.77
N GLU A 160 4.40 14.86 -0.83
CA GLU A 160 4.64 16.27 -1.21
C GLU A 160 4.90 16.47 -2.72
N GLY A 161 5.12 15.39 -3.48
CA GLY A 161 5.37 15.40 -4.94
C GLY A 161 4.16 15.04 -5.78
#